data_AF-A0A3S8U2H1-F1
#
_entry.id   AF-A0A3S8U2H1-F1
#
_cell.length_a   1.000
_cell.length_b   1.000
_cell.length_c   1.000
_cell.angle_alpha   90.00
_cell.angle_beta   90.00
_cell.angle_gamma   90.00
#
_symmetry.space_group_name_H-M   'P 1'
#
loop_
_entity.id
_entity.type
_entity.pdbx_description
1 polymer ?
#
loop_
_entity_poly.entity_id
_entity_poly.type
_entity_poly.pdbx_seq_one_letter_code
_entity_poly.pdbx_strand_id
1 'polypeptide(L)' 'MKDGPTTDDLFAFLTTEPNAEAGAVHPKAMPVILVAPADWKVWLIAPWPEAASMQQPLGDGVLKKR' A
#
# COMPACT_ATOMS: atom_id res chain seq x y z
N MET A 1 19.66 -11.77 -24.62
CA MET A 1 19.61 -13.01 -23.82
C MET A 1 18.32 -12.91 -23.03
N LYS A 2 17.34 -13.78 -23.29
CA LYS A 2 16.17 -13.89 -22.41
C LYS A 2 16.47 -15.07 -21.52
N ASP A 3 16.58 -14.83 -20.23
CA ASP A 3 16.73 -15.91 -19.27
C ASP A 3 15.49 -16.81 -19.39
N GLY A 4 15.71 -18.13 -19.34
CA GLY A 4 14.63 -19.10 -19.34
C GLY A 4 13.76 -18.96 -18.08
N PRO A 5 12.78 -19.84 -17.85
CA PRO A 5 11.97 -19.81 -16.64
C PRO A 5 12.84 -19.81 -15.36
N THR A 6 12.65 -18.80 -14.52
CA THR A 6 13.30 -18.65 -13.21
C THR A 6 12.31 -18.93 -12.08
N THR A 7 12.84 -19.28 -10.91
CA THR A 7 12.07 -19.31 -9.65
C THR A 7 12.46 -18.08 -8.86
N ASP A 8 11.50 -17.19 -8.65
CA ASP A 8 11.70 -15.88 -8.02
C ASP A 8 10.76 -15.69 -6.83
N ASP A 9 11.25 -15.03 -5.79
CA ASP A 9 10.43 -14.59 -4.66
C ASP A 9 9.81 -13.23 -5.01
N LEU A 10 8.53 -13.25 -5.38
CA LEU A 10 7.79 -12.06 -5.81
C LEU A 10 6.86 -11.56 -4.71
N PHE A 11 6.64 -10.24 -4.69
CA PHE A 11 5.66 -9.60 -3.81
C PHE A 11 4.90 -8.49 -4.54
N ALA A 12 3.77 -8.11 -3.97
CA ALA A 12 3.00 -6.94 -4.37
C ALA A 12 2.46 -6.25 -3.12
N PHE A 13 2.00 -5.01 -3.29
CA PHE A 13 1.30 -4.26 -2.25
C PHE A 13 -0.11 -3.91 -2.73
N LEU A 14 -1.01 -3.68 -1.78
CA LEU A 14 -2.37 -3.26 -2.08
C LEU A 14 -2.40 -1.79 -2.52
N THR A 15 -3.32 -1.49 -3.43
CA THR A 15 -3.66 -0.13 -3.85
C THR A 15 -5.03 0.26 -3.34
N THR A 16 -5.28 1.56 -3.25
CA THR A 16 -6.56 2.14 -2.84
C THR A 16 -6.82 3.43 -3.62
N GLU A 17 -7.99 4.05 -3.40
CA GLU A 17 -8.30 5.36 -4.00
C GLU A 17 -7.27 6.40 -3.56
N PRO A 18 -6.89 7.35 -4.42
CA PRO A 18 -5.91 8.36 -4.04
C PRO A 18 -6.49 9.38 -3.05
N ASN A 19 -5.67 9.82 -2.12
CA ASN A 19 -5.94 10.99 -1.29
C ASN A 19 -5.68 12.30 -2.08
N ALA A 20 -5.89 13.47 -1.47
CA ALA A 20 -5.76 14.76 -2.17
C ALA A 20 -4.37 14.97 -2.80
N GLU A 21 -3.29 14.63 -2.11
CA GLU A 21 -1.93 14.83 -2.61
C GLU A 21 -1.56 13.85 -3.73
N ALA A 22 -1.90 12.57 -3.56
CA ALA A 22 -1.62 11.54 -4.57
C ALA A 22 -2.47 11.75 -5.83
N GLY A 23 -3.74 12.09 -5.67
CA GLY A 23 -4.69 12.30 -6.77
C GLY A 23 -4.33 13.49 -7.65
N ALA A 24 -3.73 14.52 -7.06
CA ALA A 24 -3.19 15.67 -7.79
C ALA A 24 -2.00 15.30 -8.71
N VAL A 25 -1.30 14.20 -8.41
CA VAL A 25 -0.17 13.70 -9.23
C VAL A 25 -0.64 12.61 -10.21
N HIS A 26 -1.40 11.63 -9.73
CA HIS A 26 -1.94 10.55 -10.55
C HIS A 26 -3.28 10.05 -9.99
N PRO A 27 -4.39 10.21 -10.74
CA PRO A 27 -5.75 10.02 -10.20
C PRO A 27 -6.19 8.55 -10.11
N LYS A 28 -5.39 7.60 -10.60
CA LYS A 28 -5.84 6.20 -10.73
C LYS A 28 -5.91 5.44 -9.42
N ALA A 29 -4.94 5.65 -8.54
CA ALA A 29 -4.76 4.90 -7.30
C ALA A 29 -3.55 5.46 -6.53
N MET A 30 -3.52 5.17 -5.23
CA MET A 30 -2.32 5.28 -4.40
C MET A 30 -1.99 3.92 -3.76
N PRO A 31 -0.73 3.65 -3.36
CA PRO A 31 -0.44 2.51 -2.50
C PRO A 31 -1.10 2.68 -1.14
N VAL A 32 -1.46 1.57 -0.49
CA VAL A 32 -1.81 1.58 0.95
C VAL A 32 -0.55 1.90 1.75
N ILE A 33 -0.63 2.87 2.66
CA ILE A 33 0.51 3.32 3.47
C ILE A 33 0.16 3.17 4.95
N LEU A 34 0.89 2.31 5.66
CA LEU A 34 0.76 2.13 7.10
C LEU A 34 1.81 2.95 7.84
N VAL A 35 1.39 3.91 8.65
CA VAL A 35 2.29 4.91 9.27
C VAL A 35 2.53 4.68 10.77
N ALA A 36 1.78 3.78 11.43
CA ALA A 36 1.94 3.47 12.83
C ALA A 36 2.51 2.05 13.05
N PRO A 37 3.41 1.86 14.03
CA PRO A 37 3.91 0.52 14.37
C PRO A 37 2.83 -0.48 14.79
N ALA A 38 1.71 0.00 15.34
CA ALA A 38 0.56 -0.85 15.69
C ALA A 38 -0.10 -1.42 14.42
N ASP A 39 -0.26 -0.60 13.37
CA ASP A 39 -0.83 -0.99 12.09
C ASP A 39 0.00 -2.06 11.40
N TRP A 40 1.34 -1.97 11.50
CA TRP A 40 2.23 -2.99 10.94
C TRP A 40 2.01 -4.35 11.60
N LYS A 41 1.78 -4.38 12.92
CA LYS A 41 1.50 -5.63 13.63
C LYS A 41 0.20 -6.23 13.15
N VAL A 42 -0.87 -5.44 13.06
CA VAL A 42 -2.16 -5.90 12.52
C VAL A 42 -1.97 -6.48 11.12
N TRP A 43 -1.28 -5.76 10.23
CA TRP A 43 -1.02 -6.21 8.87
C TRP A 43 -0.29 -7.56 8.79
N LEU A 44 0.69 -7.78 9.67
CA LEU A 44 1.54 -8.97 9.61
C LEU A 44 0.94 -10.21 10.29
N ILE A 45 0.02 -10.04 11.26
CA ILE A 45 -0.41 -11.14 12.14
C ILE A 45 -1.92 -11.32 12.27
N ALA A 46 -2.73 -10.31 11.95
CA ALA A 46 -4.17 -10.39 12.16
C ALA A 46 -4.84 -11.30 11.12
N PRO A 47 -6.04 -11.84 11.41
CA PRO A 47 -6.84 -12.52 10.41
C PRO A 47 -7.09 -11.64 9.20
N TRP A 48 -7.12 -12.24 8.00
CA TRP A 48 -7.25 -11.50 6.75
C TRP A 48 -8.40 -10.46 6.72
N PRO A 49 -9.61 -10.72 7.25
CA PRO A 49 -10.67 -9.71 7.26
C PRO A 49 -10.30 -8.42 7.98
N GLU A 50 -9.46 -8.51 9.03
CA GLU A 50 -8.99 -7.35 9.78
C GLU A 50 -7.89 -6.61 9.01
N ALA A 51 -6.87 -7.33 8.53
CA ALA A 51 -5.79 -6.72 7.74
C ALA A 51 -6.29 -6.09 6.43
N ALA A 52 -7.23 -6.74 5.73
CA ALA A 52 -7.82 -6.24 4.50
C ALA A 52 -8.61 -4.94 4.70
N SER A 53 -9.20 -4.74 5.89
CA SER A 53 -9.92 -3.50 6.22
C SER A 53 -9.03 -2.26 6.21
N MET A 54 -7.70 -2.45 6.30
CA MET A 54 -6.70 -1.40 6.26
C MET A 54 -6.41 -0.90 4.83
N GLN A 55 -6.99 -1.50 3.79
CA GLN A 55 -6.84 -1.07 2.39
C GLN A 55 -7.62 0.22 2.10
N GLN A 56 -7.21 1.32 2.73
CA GLN A 56 -7.88 2.62 2.68
C GLN A 56 -6.86 3.74 2.39
N PRO A 57 -7.30 4.88 1.83
CA PRO A 57 -6.42 6.02 1.58
C PRO A 57 -5.79 6.53 2.86
N LEU A 58 -4.54 6.98 2.76
CA LEU A 58 -3.91 7.74 3.83
C LEU A 58 -4.61 9.09 3.95
N GLY A 59 -4.80 9.58 5.19
CA GLY A 59 -5.44 10.87 5.43
C GLY A 59 -4.75 12.02 4.69
N ASP A 60 -5.55 12.98 4.23
CA ASP A 60 -5.04 14.20 3.58
C ASP A 60 -4.07 14.95 4.50
N GLY A 61 -3.09 15.62 3.90
CA GLY A 61 -2.09 16.41 4.59
C GLY A 61 -1.02 15.59 5.32
N VAL A 62 -1.12 14.26 5.40
CA VAL A 62 -0.08 13.41 6.00
C VAL A 62 1.13 13.28 5.07
N LEU A 63 0.89 13.12 3.76
CA LEU A 63 1.96 13.11 2.77
C LEU A 63 2.49 14.53 2.56
N LYS A 64 3.81 14.70 2.72
CA LYS A 64 4.50 15.97 2.50
C LYS A 64 5.55 15.80 1.40
N LYS A 65 5.62 16.80 0.51
CA LYS A 65 6.75 16.94 -0.41
C LYS A 65 7.97 17.36 0.42
N ARG A 66 9.12 16.76 0.13
CA ARG A 66 10.41 17.19 0.69
C ARG A 66 10.84 18.51 0.08
#